data_AF-A0A090GRB2-F1
#
_entry.id   AF-A0A090GRB2-F1
#
_cell.length_a   1.000
_cell.length_b   1.000
_cell.length_c   1.000
_cell.angle_alpha   90.00
_cell.angle_beta   90.00
_cell.angle_gamma   90.00
#
_symmetry.space_group_name_H-M   'P 1'
#
loop_
_entity.id
_entity.type
_entity.pdbx_description
1 polymer ?
#
loop_
_entity_poly.entity_id
_entity_poly.type
_entity_poly.pdbx_seq_one_letter_code
_entity_poly.pdbx_strand_id
1 'polypeptide(L)'
;MFSLKLAALAATVLVAWNAAPASALTMKECGETYRAAKEGGTLDGMDWAAFRKEKCATSAAESDSADTVKTAEQQKKETSAAVVPTVAPAGVTFPTTLAAEFKTETPAKARMKTCLQGYHENKEAGTLNGLRWIQKGGGYYSLCNAKLKS
;
A
#
# COMPACT_ATOMS: atom_id res chain seq x y z
N MET A 1 7.26 -0.75 -69.27
CA MET A 1 8.70 -0.53 -69.56
C MET A 1 9.00 0.89 -69.06
N PHE A 2 9.76 1.13 -67.99
CA PHE A 2 11.21 0.93 -67.85
C PHE A 2 11.60 0.56 -66.42
N SER A 3 12.47 -0.44 -66.31
CA SER A 3 13.21 -0.80 -65.11
C SER A 3 14.35 0.18 -64.88
N LEU A 4 14.53 0.64 -63.65
CA LEU A 4 15.83 1.12 -63.16
C LEU A 4 16.04 0.69 -61.71
N LYS A 5 16.91 -0.32 -61.54
CA LYS A 5 17.52 -0.66 -60.26
C LYS A 5 18.76 0.22 -60.08
N LEU A 6 18.93 0.83 -58.91
CA LEU A 6 20.21 1.11 -58.23
C LEU A 6 19.81 1.52 -56.79
N ALA A 7 19.99 0.66 -55.80
CA ALA A 7 21.19 0.51 -54.98
C ALA A 7 21.08 1.31 -53.66
N ALA A 8 20.83 0.53 -52.60
CA ALA A 8 21.17 0.72 -51.18
C ALA A 8 21.32 2.14 -50.61
N LEU A 9 20.46 2.47 -49.65
CA LEU A 9 20.85 3.13 -48.41
C LEU A 9 20.03 2.51 -47.28
N ALA A 10 20.76 1.99 -46.29
CA ALA A 10 20.26 1.26 -45.15
C ALA A 10 19.28 2.11 -44.33
N ALA A 11 18.10 1.57 -44.07
CA ALA A 11 17.25 2.01 -42.98
C ALA A 11 17.03 0.81 -42.05
N THR A 12 18.08 0.47 -41.30
CA THR A 12 17.90 -0.25 -40.05
C THR A 12 17.07 0.63 -39.14
N VAL A 13 15.75 0.46 -39.16
CA VAL A 13 14.88 0.94 -38.08
C VAL A 13 15.18 0.02 -36.91
N LEU A 14 16.23 0.36 -36.16
CA LEU A 14 16.33 -0.02 -34.77
C LEU A 14 15.14 0.66 -34.10
N VAL A 15 14.07 -0.11 -33.86
CA VAL A 15 13.09 0.26 -32.84
C VAL A 15 13.91 0.34 -31.56
N ALA A 16 14.26 1.57 -31.18
CA ALA A 16 14.77 1.89 -29.88
C ALA A 16 13.69 1.44 -28.91
N TRP A 17 13.85 0.23 -28.38
CA TRP A 17 13.23 -0.15 -27.13
C TRP A 17 13.58 0.99 -26.19
N ASN A 18 12.57 1.70 -25.70
CA ASN A 18 12.74 2.70 -24.68
C ASN A 18 13.40 1.98 -23.50
N ALA A 19 14.72 2.09 -23.40
CA ALA A 19 15.43 1.85 -22.18
C ALA A 19 14.98 2.98 -21.25
N ALA A 20 13.88 2.72 -20.53
CA ALA A 20 13.65 3.38 -19.26
C ALA A 20 14.97 3.32 -18.48
N PRO A 21 15.35 4.40 -17.78
CA PRO A 21 16.65 4.48 -17.16
C PRO A 21 16.83 3.26 -16.27
N ALA A 22 17.93 2.52 -16.47
CA ALA A 22 18.40 1.48 -15.56
C ALA A 22 18.96 2.12 -14.27
N SER A 23 18.28 3.12 -13.75
CA SER A 23 18.47 3.68 -12.43
C SER A 23 17.67 2.79 -11.51
N ALA A 24 18.37 2.06 -10.64
CA ALA A 24 17.72 1.26 -9.61
C ALA A 24 16.71 2.15 -8.87
N LEU A 25 15.43 1.76 -8.91
CA LEU A 25 14.34 2.57 -8.39
C LEU A 25 14.68 3.01 -6.98
N THR A 26 14.60 4.32 -6.72
CA THR A 26 14.65 4.79 -5.34
C THR A 26 13.51 4.13 -4.58
N MET A 27 13.66 3.96 -3.26
CA MET A 27 12.64 3.28 -2.43
C MET A 27 11.23 3.91 -2.58
N LYS A 28 11.16 5.19 -2.95
CA LYS A 28 9.91 5.89 -3.27
C LYS A 28 9.30 5.41 -4.59
N GLU A 29 10.07 5.38 -5.66
CA GLU A 29 9.63 4.92 -6.98
C GLU A 29 9.29 3.41 -6.98
N CYS A 30 10.01 2.62 -6.18
CA CYS A 30 9.68 1.22 -5.92
C CYS A 30 8.27 1.04 -5.29
N GLY A 31 7.90 1.94 -4.36
CA GLY A 31 6.57 1.92 -3.75
C GLY A 31 5.46 2.29 -4.74
N GLU A 32 5.72 3.24 -5.62
CA GLU A 32 4.78 3.67 -6.65
C GLU A 32 4.56 2.59 -7.71
N THR A 33 5.63 1.92 -8.15
CA THR A 33 5.54 0.81 -9.10
C THR A 33 4.78 -0.39 -8.52
N TYR A 34 4.97 -0.72 -7.25
CA TYR A 34 4.17 -1.76 -6.59
C TYR A 34 2.70 -1.38 -6.47
N ARG A 35 2.38 -0.11 -6.15
CA ARG A 35 0.99 0.37 -6.14
C ARG A 35 0.35 0.29 -7.51
N ALA A 36 1.06 0.72 -8.55
CA ALA A 36 0.58 0.61 -9.93
C ALA A 36 0.37 -0.85 -10.35
N ALA A 37 1.29 -1.76 -10.00
CA ALA A 37 1.13 -3.18 -10.27
C ALA A 37 -0.05 -3.80 -9.49
N LYS A 38 -0.26 -3.34 -8.25
CA LYS A 38 -1.38 -3.78 -7.42
C LYS A 38 -2.72 -3.33 -7.98
N GLU A 39 -2.80 -2.08 -8.45
CA GLU A 39 -3.99 -1.49 -9.05
C GLU A 39 -4.25 -2.07 -10.45
N GLY A 40 -3.19 -2.34 -11.21
CA GLY A 40 -3.26 -2.97 -12.54
C GLY A 40 -3.43 -4.50 -12.52
N GLY A 41 -3.42 -5.13 -11.34
CA GLY A 41 -3.53 -6.58 -11.21
C GLY A 41 -2.33 -7.37 -11.75
N THR A 42 -1.21 -6.71 -12.01
CA THR A 42 0.02 -7.30 -12.59
C THR A 42 1.02 -7.74 -11.52
N LEU A 43 0.57 -7.91 -10.27
CA LEU A 43 1.42 -8.42 -9.19
C LEU A 43 1.70 -9.92 -9.29
N ASP A 44 0.99 -10.69 -10.13
CA ASP A 44 1.16 -12.14 -10.28
C ASP A 44 1.17 -12.90 -8.92
N GLY A 45 0.42 -12.37 -7.94
CA GLY A 45 0.37 -12.92 -6.58
C GLY A 45 1.56 -12.57 -5.67
N MET A 46 2.52 -11.78 -6.15
CA MET A 46 3.72 -11.39 -5.42
C MET A 46 3.42 -10.35 -4.34
N ASP A 47 3.84 -10.64 -3.11
CA ASP A 47 3.70 -9.71 -2.00
C ASP A 47 4.81 -8.64 -1.99
N TRP A 48 4.62 -7.58 -1.21
CA TRP A 48 5.52 -6.43 -1.16
C TRP A 48 6.97 -6.77 -0.78
N ALA A 49 7.20 -7.80 0.04
CA ALA A 49 8.54 -8.24 0.39
C ALA A 49 9.25 -8.91 -0.79
N ALA A 50 8.53 -9.77 -1.52
CA ALA A 50 9.05 -10.40 -2.73
C ALA A 50 9.27 -9.38 -3.86
N PHE A 51 8.31 -8.49 -4.10
CA PHE A 51 8.41 -7.46 -5.14
C PHE A 51 9.62 -6.54 -4.92
N ARG A 52 9.83 -6.04 -3.69
CA ARG A 52 11.01 -5.20 -3.39
C ARG A 52 12.32 -5.94 -3.62
N LYS A 53 12.39 -7.20 -3.24
CA LYS A 53 13.61 -8.01 -3.37
C LYS A 53 13.96 -8.27 -4.83
N GLU A 54 12.96 -8.51 -5.67
CA GLU A 54 13.17 -8.82 -7.09
C GLU A 54 13.25 -7.59 -7.99
N LYS A 55 12.47 -6.55 -7.71
CA LYS A 55 12.28 -5.40 -8.61
C LYS A 55 12.93 -4.11 -8.10
N CYS A 56 13.36 -4.06 -6.84
CA CYS A 56 13.84 -2.83 -6.21
C CYS A 56 15.17 -2.94 -5.47
N ALA A 57 15.85 -4.08 -5.50
CA ALA A 57 17.18 -4.21 -4.91
C ALA A 57 18.23 -3.57 -5.83
N THR A 58 18.87 -2.50 -5.38
CA THR A 58 20.03 -1.89 -6.07
C THR A 58 21.32 -2.58 -5.67
N SER A 59 22.19 -2.88 -6.65
CA SER A 59 23.61 -3.17 -6.39
C SER A 59 24.33 -1.85 -6.12
N ALA A 60 25.06 -1.78 -5.01
CA ALA A 60 25.77 -0.58 -4.57
C ALA A 60 27.11 -0.41 -5.29
N ALA A 61 27.36 0.77 -5.87
CA ALA A 61 28.69 1.38 -6.04
C ALA A 61 28.56 2.83 -6.54
N GLU A 62 29.07 3.77 -5.72
CA GLU A 62 29.62 5.12 -6.05
C GLU A 62 28.60 6.19 -6.55
N SER A 63 28.50 7.42 -6.07
CA SER A 63 29.29 8.21 -5.13
C SER A 63 28.49 9.40 -4.58
N ASP A 64 28.93 9.79 -3.38
CA ASP A 64 28.76 10.98 -2.56
C ASP A 64 28.38 12.32 -3.23
N SER A 65 27.42 13.05 -2.63
CA SER A 65 27.66 14.41 -2.13
C SER A 65 26.53 14.85 -1.20
N ALA A 66 26.95 15.17 0.02
CA ALA A 66 26.16 15.87 1.02
C ALA A 66 25.73 17.26 0.52
N ASP A 67 24.50 17.67 0.87
CA ASP A 67 24.28 19.04 1.32
C ASP A 67 23.33 19.05 2.52
N THR A 68 23.84 19.69 3.56
CA THR A 68 23.21 20.01 4.82
C THR A 68 22.08 21.01 4.65
N VAL A 69 20.87 20.68 5.11
CA VAL A 69 19.94 21.70 5.63
C VAL A 69 19.49 21.30 7.03
N LYS A 70 20.12 21.95 8.01
CA LYS A 70 19.69 22.01 9.40
C LYS A 70 18.63 23.13 9.53
N THR A 71 17.53 22.76 10.18
CA THR A 71 16.54 23.62 10.87
C THR A 71 15.47 24.32 10.03
N ALA A 72 14.22 23.86 10.19
CA ALA A 72 13.11 24.70 10.65
C ALA A 72 11.94 23.80 11.08
N GLU A 73 11.55 23.92 12.34
CA GLU A 73 10.29 23.43 12.91
C GLU A 73 9.08 23.70 12.01
N GLN A 74 8.23 22.69 11.86
CA GLN A 74 6.79 22.89 11.97
C GLN A 74 6.22 21.92 13.01
N GLN A 75 6.31 22.38 14.26
CA GLN A 75 5.41 22.03 15.33
C GLN A 75 3.96 22.36 14.93
N LYS A 76 3.08 21.36 14.85
CA LYS A 76 1.67 21.39 15.31
C LYS A 76 1.07 19.98 15.05
N LYS A 77 0.67 19.17 16.01
CA LYS A 77 0.27 19.40 17.39
C LYS A 77 0.62 18.16 18.21
N GLU A 78 1.54 18.31 19.15
CA GLU A 78 1.50 17.45 20.32
C GLU A 78 0.18 17.69 21.04
N THR A 79 -0.62 16.64 21.11
CA THR A 79 -1.26 16.30 22.37
C THR A 79 -0.88 14.85 22.62
N SER A 80 0.33 14.68 23.16
CA SER A 80 0.66 13.48 23.93
C SER A 80 -0.12 13.59 25.23
N ALA A 81 -1.30 12.96 25.27
CA ALA A 81 -1.90 12.35 26.45
C ALA A 81 -3.29 11.83 26.09
N ALA A 82 -3.35 10.72 25.35
CA ALA A 82 -4.44 9.77 25.51
C ALA A 82 -3.94 8.40 25.07
N VAL A 83 -3.86 7.52 26.06
CA VAL A 83 -3.73 6.07 26.00
C VAL A 83 -4.32 5.51 24.68
N VAL A 84 -3.51 4.72 23.98
CA VAL A 84 -3.84 3.38 23.47
C VAL A 84 -5.36 3.15 23.31
N PRO A 85 -5.94 2.90 22.12
CA PRO A 85 -7.35 2.53 22.02
C PRO A 85 -7.55 1.11 22.55
N THR A 86 -7.49 0.96 23.87
CA THR A 86 -8.02 -0.16 24.64
C THR A 86 -9.55 0.00 24.78
N VAL A 87 -10.05 1.20 24.53
CA VAL A 87 -11.47 1.57 24.53
C VAL A 87 -11.79 2.27 23.21
N ALA A 88 -12.94 1.93 22.63
CA ALA A 88 -13.42 2.57 21.42
C ALA A 88 -13.89 3.99 21.70
N PRO A 89 -13.64 4.96 20.79
CA PRO A 89 -14.26 6.28 20.87
C PRO A 89 -15.78 6.21 20.95
N ALA A 90 -16.40 7.19 21.59
CA ALA A 90 -17.85 7.30 21.67
C ALA A 90 -18.47 7.35 20.26
N GLY A 91 -19.56 6.61 20.03
CA GLY A 91 -20.24 6.53 18.74
C GLY A 91 -19.74 5.42 17.81
N VAL A 92 -18.58 4.81 18.07
CA VAL A 92 -18.14 3.63 17.30
C VAL A 92 -18.97 2.42 17.70
N THR A 93 -19.58 1.77 16.71
CA THR A 93 -20.33 0.52 16.89
C THR A 93 -19.49 -0.69 16.51
N PHE A 94 -19.76 -1.83 17.14
CA PHE A 94 -19.14 -3.11 16.80
C PHE A 94 -20.21 -4.18 16.61
N PRO A 95 -20.02 -5.12 15.66
CA PRO A 95 -20.86 -6.30 15.58
C PRO A 95 -20.71 -7.15 16.85
N THR A 96 -21.83 -7.69 17.32
CA THR A 96 -21.89 -8.58 18.49
C THR A 96 -21.78 -10.05 18.10
N THR A 97 -22.11 -10.37 16.84
CA THR A 97 -22.03 -11.73 16.28
C THR A 97 -21.32 -11.74 14.94
N LEU A 98 -20.84 -12.91 14.52
CA LEU A 98 -20.36 -13.09 13.15
C LEU A 98 -21.50 -12.87 12.16
N ALA A 99 -21.17 -12.19 11.06
CA ALA A 99 -22.10 -11.96 9.97
C ALA A 99 -22.46 -13.30 9.32
N ALA A 100 -23.74 -13.50 9.03
CA ALA A 100 -24.26 -14.80 8.59
C ALA A 100 -23.72 -15.21 7.22
N GLU A 101 -23.32 -14.22 6.42
CA GLU A 101 -22.76 -14.35 5.08
C GLU A 101 -21.39 -15.04 5.10
N PHE A 102 -20.69 -15.05 6.24
CA PHE A 102 -19.35 -15.66 6.38
C PHE A 102 -19.35 -16.98 7.14
N LYS A 103 -20.51 -17.61 7.34
CA LYS A 103 -20.65 -18.88 8.08
C LYS A 103 -19.85 -20.05 7.51
N THR A 104 -19.54 -20.04 6.21
CA THR A 104 -18.77 -21.10 5.54
C THR A 104 -17.26 -20.88 5.57
N GLU A 105 -16.82 -19.71 6.02
CA GLU A 105 -15.40 -19.36 6.12
C GLU A 105 -14.81 -19.83 7.45
N THR A 106 -13.47 -19.92 7.52
CA THR A 106 -12.82 -20.21 8.78
C THR A 106 -13.16 -19.14 9.83
N PRO A 107 -13.27 -19.48 11.13
CA PRO A 107 -13.68 -18.53 12.16
C PRO A 107 -12.83 -17.25 12.22
N ALA A 108 -11.53 -17.37 11.92
CA ALA A 108 -10.63 -16.22 11.84
C ALA A 108 -10.99 -15.27 10.68
N LYS A 109 -11.27 -15.82 9.48
CA LYS A 109 -11.63 -15.01 8.32
C LYS A 109 -13.04 -14.44 8.45
N ALA A 110 -13.99 -15.19 9.01
CA ALA A 110 -15.32 -14.69 9.32
C ALA A 110 -15.26 -13.47 10.24
N ARG A 111 -14.50 -13.54 11.35
CA ARG A 111 -14.25 -12.39 12.23
C ARG A 111 -13.66 -11.18 11.49
N MET A 112 -12.65 -11.40 10.67
CA MET A 112 -12.03 -10.33 9.89
C MET A 112 -13.02 -9.63 8.97
N LYS A 113 -13.79 -10.41 8.18
CA LYS A 113 -14.76 -9.86 7.23
C LYS A 113 -15.90 -9.14 7.95
N THR A 114 -16.42 -9.71 9.04
CA THR A 114 -17.44 -9.07 9.88
C THR A 114 -16.94 -7.75 10.47
N CYS A 115 -15.72 -7.72 11.00
CA CYS A 115 -15.14 -6.46 11.50
C CYS A 115 -14.91 -5.45 10.39
N LEU A 116 -14.46 -5.88 9.21
CA LEU A 116 -14.22 -4.99 8.07
C LEU A 116 -15.51 -4.31 7.61
N GLN A 117 -16.60 -5.07 7.56
CA GLN A 117 -17.93 -4.54 7.23
C GLN A 117 -18.34 -3.46 8.24
N GLY A 118 -18.28 -3.75 9.54
CA GLY A 118 -18.61 -2.75 10.56
C GLY A 118 -17.69 -1.52 10.51
N TYR A 119 -16.42 -1.67 10.14
CA TYR A 119 -15.51 -0.54 9.96
C TYR A 119 -15.94 0.37 8.81
N HIS A 120 -16.40 -0.19 7.69
CA HIS A 120 -16.94 0.58 6.58
C HIS A 120 -18.25 1.28 6.96
N GLU A 121 -19.15 0.62 7.67
CA GLU A 121 -20.38 1.22 8.18
C GLU A 121 -20.08 2.42 9.10
N ASN A 122 -19.13 2.28 10.03
CA ASN A 122 -18.69 3.40 10.88
C ASN A 122 -17.98 4.50 10.09
N LYS A 123 -17.27 4.15 9.01
CA LYS A 123 -16.61 5.12 8.14
C LYS A 123 -17.62 5.95 7.36
N GLU A 124 -18.65 5.30 6.81
CA GLU A 124 -19.75 5.94 6.10
C GLU A 124 -20.62 6.79 7.04
N ALA A 125 -20.85 6.33 8.26
CA ALA A 125 -21.55 7.07 9.30
C ALA A 125 -20.70 8.21 9.92
N GLY A 126 -19.40 8.30 9.61
CA GLY A 126 -18.49 9.28 10.20
C GLY A 126 -18.26 9.09 11.71
N THR A 127 -18.58 7.92 12.25
CA THR A 127 -18.56 7.64 13.70
C THR A 127 -17.21 7.13 14.21
N LEU A 128 -16.23 6.92 13.31
CA LEU A 128 -14.91 6.43 13.70
C LEU A 128 -14.16 7.35 14.67
N ASN A 129 -14.44 8.66 14.67
CA ASN A 129 -13.82 9.62 15.60
C ASN A 129 -12.27 9.48 15.68
N GLY A 130 -11.62 9.28 14.53
CA GLY A 130 -10.18 9.08 14.44
C GLY A 130 -9.69 7.65 14.68
N LEU A 131 -10.57 6.70 15.01
CA LEU A 131 -10.24 5.28 15.11
C LEU A 131 -9.92 4.69 13.73
N ARG A 132 -8.67 4.30 13.54
CA ARG A 132 -8.22 3.64 12.31
C ARG A 132 -8.45 2.14 12.37
N TRP A 133 -8.57 1.51 11.20
CA TRP A 133 -8.65 0.06 11.05
C TRP A 133 -7.58 -0.68 11.86
N ILE A 134 -6.31 -0.30 11.67
CA ILE A 134 -5.13 -0.77 12.42
C ILE A 134 -4.29 0.45 12.79
N GLN A 135 -3.86 0.54 14.05
CA GLN A 135 -2.94 1.56 14.54
C GLN A 135 -2.14 1.06 15.75
N LYS A 136 -1.06 1.77 16.08
CA LYS A 136 -0.22 1.48 17.26
C LYS A 136 -1.10 1.54 18.51
N GLY A 137 -1.13 0.46 19.29
CA GLY A 137 -1.96 0.36 20.49
C GLY A 137 -3.35 -0.26 20.30
N GLY A 138 -3.69 -0.73 19.10
CA GLY A 138 -4.98 -1.35 18.83
C GLY A 138 -5.87 -0.43 18.00
N GLY A 139 -6.40 -0.98 16.91
CA GLY A 139 -7.34 -0.28 16.03
C GLY A 139 -8.74 -0.84 16.16
N TYR A 140 -9.61 -0.40 15.25
CA TYR A 140 -10.97 -0.92 15.15
C TYR A 140 -11.00 -2.45 15.10
N TYR A 141 -10.12 -3.08 14.29
CA TYR A 141 -10.10 -4.54 14.18
C TYR A 141 -9.77 -5.23 15.51
N SER A 142 -8.82 -4.70 16.28
CA SER A 142 -8.44 -5.27 17.58
C SER A 142 -9.61 -5.23 18.57
N LEU A 143 -10.32 -4.10 18.63
CA LEU A 143 -11.49 -3.90 19.50
C LEU A 143 -12.67 -4.79 19.08
N CYS A 144 -12.97 -4.81 17.77
CA CYS A 144 -14.02 -5.65 17.21
C CYS A 144 -13.74 -7.14 17.44
N ASN A 145 -12.53 -7.60 17.15
CA ASN A 145 -12.14 -9.00 17.34
C ASN A 145 -12.16 -9.39 18.83
N ALA A 146 -11.82 -8.48 19.75
CA ALA A 146 -11.98 -8.71 21.17
C ALA A 146 -13.46 -8.89 21.54
N LYS A 147 -14.36 -8.01 21.04
CA LYS A 147 -15.80 -8.10 21.27
C LYS A 147 -16.42 -9.40 20.73
N LEU A 148 -16.02 -9.85 19.54
CA LEU A 148 -16.52 -11.10 18.94
C LEU A 148 -15.99 -12.38 19.58
N LYS A 149 -14.95 -12.28 20.43
CA LYS A 149 -14.37 -13.41 21.18
C LYS A 149 -14.69 -13.36 22.68
N SER A 150 -15.32 -12.27 23.13
CA SER A 150 -15.81 -12.11 24.51
C SER A 150 -17.15 -12.82 24.63
#